data_AF-A0A6F9B4S2-F1
#
_entry.id   AF-A0A6F9B4S2-F1
#
_cell.length_a   1.000
_cell.length_b   1.000
_cell.length_c   1.000
_cell.angle_alpha   90.00
_cell.angle_beta   90.00
_cell.angle_gamma   90.00
#
_symmetry.space_group_name_H-M   'P 1'
#
loop_
_entity.id
_entity.type
_entity.pdbx_description
1 polymer ?
#
loop_
_entity_poly.entity_id
_entity_poly.type
_entity_poly.pdbx_seq_one_letter_code
_entity_poly.pdbx_strand_id
1 'polypeptide(L)'
;MDLRFLLTFLFCSVSWIFFWEVRWKKGKENQIEEWIQGHGLSEFKYLFEDVQTLEELSLSILTRLEDVVREKRRWRDIAEAHIQLLRDFAFQEWLCSQSLEHYYH
;
A
#
# COMPACT_ATOMS: atom_id res chain seq x y z
N MET A 1 18.95 -41.57 33.76
CA MET A 1 19.13 -40.34 32.97
C MET A 1 18.45 -39.21 33.71
N ASP A 2 19.17 -38.14 34.04
CA ASP A 2 18.64 -37.04 34.85
C ASP A 2 17.58 -36.24 34.10
N LEU A 3 16.40 -36.09 34.70
CA LEU A 3 15.28 -35.28 34.19
C LEU A 3 15.72 -33.84 33.88
N ARG A 4 16.69 -33.31 34.64
CA ARG A 4 17.27 -31.97 34.43
C ARG A 4 18.02 -31.85 33.10
N PHE A 5 18.69 -32.92 32.67
CA PHE A 5 19.38 -32.97 31.37
C PHE A 5 18.39 -32.98 30.21
N LEU A 6 17.26 -33.68 30.34
CA LEU A 6 16.23 -33.69 29.30
C LEU A 6 15.53 -32.32 29.17
N LEU A 7 15.26 -31.64 30.29
CA LEU A 7 14.66 -30.31 30.29
C LEU A 7 15.59 -29.26 29.67
N THR A 8 16.88 -29.26 30.01
CA THR A 8 17.84 -28.33 29.41
C THR A 8 18.05 -28.62 27.93
N PHE A 9 18.11 -29.89 27.54
CA PHE A 9 18.22 -30.28 26.12
C PHE A 9 17.01 -29.80 25.30
N LEU A 10 15.80 -29.99 25.83
CA LEU A 10 14.56 -29.57 25.18
C LEU A 10 14.43 -28.04 25.13
N PHE A 11 14.84 -27.34 26.19
CA PHE A 11 14.88 -25.88 26.20
C PHE A 11 15.89 -25.32 25.18
N CYS A 12 17.07 -25.93 25.08
CA CYS A 12 18.10 -25.53 24.11
C CYS A 12 17.64 -25.79 22.66
N SER A 13 16.98 -26.92 22.38
CA SER A 13 16.51 -27.21 21.03
C SER A 13 15.41 -26.26 20.58
N VAL A 14 14.43 -25.95 21.45
CA VAL A 14 13.37 -24.97 21.15
C VAL A 14 13.95 -23.57 20.95
N SER A 15 14.87 -23.14 21.82
CA SER A 15 15.54 -21.84 21.68
C SER A 15 16.35 -21.74 20.38
N TRP A 16 16.99 -22.83 19.95
CA TRP A 16 17.74 -22.90 18.70
C TRP A 16 16.84 -22.78 17.48
N ILE A 17 15.71 -23.50 17.46
CA ILE A 17 14.72 -23.42 16.38
C ILE A 17 14.18 -21.98 16.26
N PHE A 18 13.80 -21.37 17.39
CA PHE A 18 13.27 -20.01 17.42
C PHE A 18 14.32 -18.98 16.94
N PHE A 19 15.58 -19.16 17.35
CA PHE A 19 16.67 -18.30 16.90
C PHE A 19 16.85 -18.34 15.37
N TRP A 20 16.82 -19.53 14.78
CA TRP A 20 16.92 -19.67 13.32
C TRP A 20 15.71 -19.12 12.59
N GLU A 21 14.50 -19.35 13.10
CA GLU A 21 13.28 -18.80 12.54
C GLU A 21 13.30 -17.26 12.50
N VAL A 22 13.70 -16.63 13.60
CA VAL A 22 13.86 -15.17 13.69
C VAL A 22 14.94 -14.66 12.73
N ARG A 23 16.09 -15.34 12.67
CA ARG A 23 17.19 -14.95 11.78
C ARG A 23 16.80 -15.06 10.30
N TRP A 24 16.08 -16.13 9.92
CA TRP A 24 15.60 -16.32 8.56
C TRP A 24 14.54 -15.29 8.17
N LYS A 25 13.61 -14.98 9.08
CA LYS A 25 12.60 -13.93 8.86
C LYS A 25 13.25 -12.57 8.61
N LYS A 26 14.22 -12.19 9.46
CA LYS A 26 14.97 -10.94 9.30
C LYS A 26 15.75 -10.87 7.98
N GLY A 27 16.30 -11.99 7.52
CA GLY A 27 16.99 -12.08 6.23
C GLY A 27 16.06 -11.84 5.04
N LYS A 28 14.84 -12.42 5.06
CA LYS A 28 13.85 -12.24 3.99
C LYS A 28 13.28 -10.82 3.97
N GLU A 29 13.00 -10.25 5.14
CA GLU A 29 12.50 -8.88 5.27
C GLU A 29 13.49 -7.85 4.69
N ASN A 30 14.78 -8.01 4.99
CA ASN A 30 15.82 -7.15 4.44
C ASN A 30 15.93 -7.26 2.90
N GLN A 31 15.73 -8.44 2.33
CA GLN A 31 15.73 -8.64 0.87
C GLN A 31 14.55 -7.93 0.19
N ILE A 32 13.36 -7.96 0.79
CA ILE A 32 12.17 -7.27 0.26
C ILE A 32 12.39 -5.75 0.33
N GLU A 33 12.93 -5.25 1.44
CA GLU A 33 13.21 -3.82 1.61
C GLU A 33 14.26 -3.31 0.61
N GLU A 34 15.37 -4.04 0.45
CA GLU A 34 16.40 -3.74 -0.55
C GLU A 34 15.83 -3.75 -1.98
N TRP A 35 14.93 -4.69 -2.28
CA TRP A 35 14.29 -4.77 -3.59
C TRP A 35 13.35 -3.59 -3.85
N ILE A 36 12.48 -3.25 -2.90
CA ILE A 36 11.56 -2.09 -3.00
C ILE A 36 12.35 -0.79 -3.19
N GLN A 37 13.43 -0.63 -2.42
CA GLN A 37 14.29 0.55 -2.51
C GLN A 37 15.04 0.60 -3.86
N GLY A 38 15.59 -0.51 -4.33
CA GLY A 38 16.31 -0.60 -5.60
C GLY A 38 15.43 -0.29 -6.82
N HIS A 39 14.13 -0.56 -6.73
CA HIS A 39 13.16 -0.29 -7.79
C HIS A 39 12.41 1.03 -7.65
N GLY A 40 12.77 1.89 -6.67
CA GLY A 40 12.14 3.20 -6.47
C GLY A 40 10.67 3.13 -6.02
N LEU A 41 10.24 1.99 -5.47
CA LEU A 41 8.87 1.76 -5.01
C LEU A 41 8.68 2.07 -3.52
N SER A 42 9.61 2.82 -2.92
CA SER A 42 9.60 3.13 -1.48
C SER A 42 8.33 3.88 -1.03
N GLU A 43 7.73 4.71 -1.91
CA GLU A 43 6.45 5.40 -1.64
C GLU A 43 5.29 4.41 -1.45
N PHE A 44 5.38 3.23 -2.06
CA PHE A 44 4.35 2.19 -2.03
C PHE A 44 4.66 1.06 -1.04
N LYS A 45 5.61 1.25 -0.11
CA LYS A 45 5.98 0.24 0.89
C LYS A 45 4.75 -0.29 1.67
N TYR A 46 3.78 0.59 1.96
CA TYR A 46 2.54 0.25 2.65
C TYR A 46 1.71 -0.81 1.90
N LEU A 47 1.85 -0.93 0.58
CA LEU A 47 1.16 -1.96 -0.22
C LEU A 47 1.79 -3.35 -0.06
N PHE A 48 2.93 -3.49 0.60
CA PHE A 48 3.68 -4.74 0.69
C PHE A 48 3.97 -5.16 2.13
N GLU A 49 3.35 -4.53 3.13
CA GLU A 49 3.59 -4.83 4.56
C GLU A 49 3.17 -6.25 4.97
N ASP A 50 2.20 -6.83 4.27
CA ASP A 50 1.69 -8.18 4.49
C ASP A 50 2.46 -9.27 3.73
N VAL A 51 3.37 -8.89 2.82
CA VAL A 51 4.11 -9.81 1.96
C VAL A 51 5.35 -10.36 2.69
N GLN A 52 5.44 -11.68 2.81
CA GLN A 52 6.50 -12.32 3.61
C GLN A 52 7.65 -12.87 2.77
N THR A 53 7.47 -12.98 1.45
CA THR A 53 8.47 -13.56 0.53
C THR A 53 8.54 -12.81 -0.79
N LEU A 54 9.71 -12.86 -1.44
CA LEU A 54 9.90 -12.29 -2.79
C LEU A 54 9.03 -12.96 -3.86
N GLU A 55 8.69 -14.24 -3.67
CA GLU A 55 7.80 -14.97 -4.59
C GLU A 55 6.38 -14.39 -4.54
N GLU A 56 5.84 -14.21 -3.33
CA GLU A 56 4.54 -13.55 -3.13
C GLU A 56 4.54 -12.10 -3.60
N LEU A 57 5.66 -11.38 -3.41
CA LEU A 57 5.84 -10.03 -3.96
C LEU A 57 5.73 -10.04 -5.49
N SER A 58 6.40 -10.98 -6.16
CA SER A 58 6.41 -11.07 -7.62
C SER A 58 5.02 -11.34 -8.21
N LEU A 59 4.16 -12.07 -7.49
CA LEU A 59 2.80 -12.40 -7.92
C LEU A 59 1.80 -11.28 -7.64
N SER A 60 2.01 -10.49 -6.57
CA SER A 60 1.04 -9.49 -6.10
C SER A 60 1.37 -8.05 -6.51
N ILE A 61 2.59 -7.77 -6.96
CA ILE A 61 3.04 -6.40 -7.23
C ILE A 61 2.29 -5.71 -8.36
N LEU A 62 2.02 -6.42 -9.46
CA LEU A 62 1.36 -5.82 -10.62
C LEU A 62 -0.09 -5.46 -10.31
N THR A 63 -0.82 -6.35 -9.62
CA THR A 63 -2.23 -6.13 -9.28
C THR A 63 -2.40 -4.99 -8.28
N ARG A 64 -1.57 -4.95 -7.24
CA ARG A 64 -1.63 -3.89 -6.21
C ARG A 64 -1.26 -2.51 -6.77
N LEU A 65 -0.27 -2.44 -7.66
CA LEU A 65 0.09 -1.17 -8.32
C LEU A 65 -1.00 -0.74 -9.31
N GLU A 66 -1.60 -1.67 -10.05
CA GLU A 66 -2.71 -1.37 -10.96
C GLU A 66 -3.91 -0.75 -10.23
N ASP A 67 -4.28 -1.29 -9.06
CA ASP A 67 -5.38 -0.77 -8.25
C ASP A 67 -5.11 0.67 -7.79
N VAL A 68 -3.89 0.98 -7.33
CA VAL A 68 -3.53 2.35 -6.93
C VAL A 68 -3.53 3.31 -8.12
N VAL A 69 -3.03 2.89 -9.29
CA VAL A 69 -3.10 3.72 -10.50
C VAL A 69 -4.55 3.99 -10.91
N ARG A 70 -5.40 2.96 -10.85
CA ARG A 70 -6.83 3.07 -11.17
C ARG A 70 -7.55 4.01 -10.20
N GLU A 71 -7.25 3.92 -8.91
CA GLU A 71 -7.80 4.81 -7.90
C GLU A 71 -7.35 6.26 -8.13
N LYS A 72 -6.05 6.49 -8.36
CA LYS A 72 -5.51 7.84 -8.69
C LYS A 72 -6.19 8.44 -9.93
N ARG A 73 -6.45 7.62 -10.96
CA ARG A 73 -7.17 8.07 -12.15
C ARG A 73 -8.61 8.47 -11.83
N ARG A 74 -9.33 7.64 -11.08
CA ARG A 74 -10.71 7.93 -10.65
C ARG A 74 -10.79 9.22 -9.83
N TRP A 75 -9.84 9.45 -8.93
CA TRP A 75 -9.77 10.71 -8.16
C TRP A 75 -9.58 11.93 -9.04
N ARG A 76 -8.75 11.82 -10.08
CA ARG A 76 -8.59 12.90 -11.07
C ARG A 76 -9.90 13.20 -11.79
N ASP A 77 -10.60 12.17 -12.24
CA ASP A 77 -11.88 12.34 -12.95
C ASP A 77 -12.95 12.99 -12.04
N ILE A 78 -13.00 12.60 -10.77
CA ILE A 78 -13.89 13.20 -9.77
C ILE A 78 -13.53 14.66 -9.49
N ALA A 79 -12.23 14.96 -9.34
CA ALA A 79 -11.77 16.32 -9.09
C ALA A 79 -12.11 17.25 -10.27
N GLU A 80 -11.91 16.78 -11.50
CA GLU A 80 -12.27 17.53 -12.72
C GLU A 80 -13.77 17.79 -12.79
N ALA A 81 -14.60 16.75 -12.55
CA ALA A 81 -16.06 16.91 -12.51
C ALA A 81 -16.50 17.92 -11.43
N HIS A 82 -15.85 17.91 -10.27
CA HIS A 82 -16.14 18.86 -9.20
C HIS A 82 -15.76 20.30 -9.60
N ILE A 83 -14.62 20.50 -10.26
CA ILE A 83 -14.20 21.82 -10.77
C ILE A 83 -15.20 22.34 -11.82
N GLN A 84 -15.64 21.48 -12.73
CA GLN A 84 -16.63 21.83 -13.75
C GLN A 84 -17.95 22.26 -13.12
N LEU A 85 -18.44 21.49 -12.14
CA LEU A 85 -19.66 21.82 -11.39
C LEU A 85 -19.54 23.15 -10.64
N LEU A 86 -18.40 23.45 -10.01
CA LEU A 86 -18.17 24.75 -9.38
C LEU A 86 -18.16 25.89 -10.38
N ARG A 87 -17.57 25.67 -11.56
CA ARG A 87 -17.55 26.67 -12.64
C ARG A 87 -18.97 26.96 -13.14
N ASP A 88 -19.79 25.93 -13.34
CA ASP A 88 -21.17 26.08 -13.80
C ASP A 88 -22.01 26.83 -12.77
N PHE A 89 -21.85 26.53 -11.47
CA PHE A 89 -22.51 27.29 -10.40
C PHE A 89 -22.09 28.76 -10.38
N ALA A 90 -20.79 29.04 -10.46
CA ALA A 90 -20.31 30.42 -10.50
C ALA A 90 -20.84 31.18 -11.72
N PHE A 91 -20.97 30.49 -12.86
CA PHE A 91 -21.55 31.07 -14.08
C PHE A 91 -23.05 31.35 -13.93
N GLN A 92 -23.81 30.41 -13.35
CA GLN A 92 -25.23 30.61 -13.03
C GLN A 92 -25.45 31.80 -12.09
N GLU A 93 -24.67 31.87 -11.00
CA GLU A 93 -24.76 32.96 -10.03
C GLU A 93 -24.42 34.30 -10.69
N TRP A 94 -23.40 34.33 -11.54
CA TRP A 94 -23.07 35.52 -12.32
C TRP A 94 -24.22 35.94 -13.24
N LEU A 95 -24.82 35.02 -14.01
CA LEU A 95 -25.97 35.33 -14.87
C LEU A 95 -27.17 35.85 -14.07
N CYS A 96 -27.44 35.24 -12.91
CA CYS A 96 -28.46 35.69 -11.96
C CYS A 96 -28.21 37.12 -11.48
N SER A 97 -26.97 37.44 -11.10
CA SER A 97 -26.60 38.80 -10.69
C SER A 97 -26.84 39.86 -11.78
N GLN A 98 -26.81 39.46 -13.05
CA GLN A 98 -27.04 40.33 -14.21
C GLN A 98 -28.50 40.31 -14.70
N SER A 99 -29.41 39.61 -14.00
CA SER A 99 -30.80 39.39 -14.44
C SER A 99 -30.91 38.69 -15.81
N LEU A 100 -29.88 37.91 -16.17
CA LEU A 100 -29.76 37.20 -17.45
C LEU A 100 -30.11 35.72 -17.34
N GLU A 101 -30.77 35.31 -16.26
CA GLU A 101 -31.12 33.91 -15.92
C GLU A 101 -31.74 33.12 -17.08
N HIS A 102 -32.53 33.79 -17.93
CA HIS A 102 -33.15 33.19 -19.13
C HIS A 102 -32.18 32.63 -20.19
N TYR A 103 -30.87 32.93 -20.11
CA TYR A 103 -29.86 32.39 -21.03
C TYR A 103 -29.30 31.04 -20.55
N TYR A 104 -29.67 30.58 -19.35
CA TYR A 104 -29.28 29.26 -18.86
C TYR A 104 -30.33 28.22 -19.27
N HIS A 105 -30.02 27.41 -20.27
CA HIS A 105 -30.90 26.36 -20.80
C HIS A 105 -30.19 25.01 -20.84
#